data_AF-A0A140L4L0-F1
#
_entry.id   AF-A0A140L4L0-F1
#
_cell.length_a   1.000
_cell.length_b   1.000
_cell.length_c   1.000
_cell.angle_alpha   90.00
_cell.angle_beta   90.00
_cell.angle_gamma   90.00
#
_symmetry.space_group_name_H-M   'P 1'
#
loop_
_entity.id
_entity.type
_entity.pdbx_description
1 polymer ?
#
loop_
_entity_poly.entity_id
_entity_poly.type
_entity_poly.pdbx_seq_one_letter_code
_entity_poly.pdbx_strand_id
1 'polypeptide(L)'
;MKKLFTMILAGLMVFASVGGVFAEEFDEDLTGSFLEEQQEVKENRLGKIQARKVMKEEKKARRLEVLKEFLDEIHQVNALRIERHTLRAQVIEKNDALLDLYIAAKESGNEEALAAAKEKREQIKGIHEEIKELQGQVAAEKKAFKEAVKNGDKEGAQDHIEQVIILKTAINGKIQEKIALLEEIIDILS
;
A
#
# COMPACT_ATOMS: atom_id res chain seq x y z
N MET A 1 5.50 6.19 34.12
CA MET A 1 6.86 5.66 33.87
C MET A 1 7.73 5.59 35.14
N LYS A 2 7.21 5.11 36.29
CA LYS A 2 7.98 4.94 37.54
C LYS A 2 8.04 3.50 38.06
N LYS A 3 7.38 2.56 37.37
CA LYS A 3 7.25 1.14 37.80
C LYS A 3 8.19 0.18 37.04
N LEU A 4 8.88 0.66 36.01
CA LEU A 4 9.85 -0.13 35.24
C LEU A 4 11.27 -0.06 35.84
N PHE A 5 11.60 0.99 36.60
CA PHE A 5 12.89 1.12 37.28
C PHE A 5 12.99 0.29 38.57
N THR A 6 11.87 -0.04 39.21
CA THR A 6 11.86 -0.84 40.44
C THR A 6 12.08 -2.33 40.20
N MET A 7 11.79 -2.87 39.01
CA MET A 7 12.07 -4.28 38.71
C MET A 7 13.54 -4.56 38.39
N ILE A 8 14.30 -3.58 37.91
CA ILE A 8 15.74 -3.75 37.66
C ILE A 8 16.54 -3.69 38.97
N LEU A 9 16.07 -2.91 39.95
CA LEU A 9 16.75 -2.78 41.25
C LEU A 9 16.56 -4.01 42.16
N ALA A 10 15.47 -4.77 42.00
CA ALA A 10 15.22 -5.98 42.77
C ALA A 10 15.99 -7.22 42.24
N GLY A 11 16.40 -7.22 40.98
CA GLY A 11 17.20 -8.30 40.39
C GLY A 11 18.68 -8.27 40.78
N LEU A 12 19.16 -7.16 41.35
CA LEU A 12 20.57 -6.94 41.69
C LEU A 12 20.92 -7.24 43.16
N MET A 13 19.97 -7.73 43.97
CA MET A 13 20.19 -8.06 45.39
C MET A 13 20.29 -9.56 45.70
N VAL A 14 20.21 -10.47 44.71
CA VAL A 14 20.23 -11.93 44.99
C VAL A 14 21.59 -12.61 44.73
N PHE A 15 22.62 -11.87 44.35
CA PHE A 15 24.00 -12.43 44.26
C PHE A 15 25.00 -11.73 45.18
N ALA A 16 24.51 -11.19 46.30
CA ALA A 16 25.34 -10.74 47.41
C ALA A 16 25.29 -11.76 48.57
N SER A 17 25.68 -13.01 48.31
CA SER A 17 26.06 -13.92 49.39
C SER A 17 26.89 -15.10 48.87
N VAL A 18 28.08 -15.21 49.45
CA VAL A 18 28.99 -16.36 49.58
C VAL A 18 30.30 -16.25 48.79
N GLY A 19 31.39 -16.20 49.59
CA GLY A 19 32.79 -16.36 49.20
C GLY A 19 33.45 -15.02 48.88
N GLY A 20 34.48 -14.55 49.57
CA GLY A 20 35.50 -15.22 50.36
C GLY A 20 36.77 -14.43 50.05
N VAL A 21 37.43 -13.89 51.08
CA VAL A 21 38.72 -13.22 50.93
C VAL A 21 39.72 -14.26 50.43
N PHE A 22 40.13 -14.15 49.17
CA PHE A 22 41.35 -14.76 48.66
C PHE A 22 42.09 -13.69 47.84
N ALA A 23 43.27 -13.34 48.33
CA ALA A 23 44.29 -12.69 47.56
C ALA A 23 44.89 -13.76 46.64
N GLU A 24 44.57 -13.69 45.36
CA GLU A 24 45.24 -14.44 44.31
C GLU A 24 45.57 -13.42 43.21
N GLU A 25 46.83 -13.43 42.79
CA GLU A 25 47.42 -12.46 41.88
C GLU A 25 46.61 -12.43 40.58
N PHE A 26 46.14 -11.24 40.21
CA PHE A 26 45.44 -11.03 38.94
C PHE A 26 46.49 -11.01 37.82
N ASP A 27 46.51 -12.07 37.02
CA ASP A 27 47.22 -12.07 35.74
C ASP A 27 46.75 -10.90 34.87
N GLU A 28 47.69 -10.08 34.40
CA GLU A 28 47.46 -8.93 33.51
C GLU A 28 46.87 -9.30 32.13
N ASP A 29 46.69 -10.59 31.83
CA ASP A 29 46.30 -11.12 30.51
C ASP A 29 44.77 -11.10 30.22
N LEU A 30 43.92 -10.89 31.23
CA LEU A 30 42.45 -10.96 31.08
C LEU A 30 41.78 -9.65 30.65
N THR A 31 42.48 -8.51 30.71
CA THR A 31 41.89 -7.21 30.33
C THR A 31 42.10 -6.85 28.86
N GLY A 32 43.13 -7.40 28.22
CA GLY A 32 43.37 -7.26 26.77
C GLY A 32 42.28 -7.96 25.93
N SER A 33 41.93 -9.19 26.29
CA SER A 33 40.95 -10.00 25.54
C SER A 33 39.54 -9.40 25.55
N PHE A 34 39.09 -8.79 26.67
CA PHE A 34 37.77 -8.16 26.75
C PHE A 34 37.70 -6.82 26.01
N LEU A 35 38.80 -6.06 25.94
CA LEU A 35 38.87 -4.81 25.19
C LEU A 35 38.98 -5.06 23.68
N GLU A 36 39.72 -6.08 23.26
CA GLU A 36 39.78 -6.53 21.86
C GLU A 36 38.43 -7.09 21.38
N GLU A 37 37.76 -7.90 22.20
CA GLU A 37 36.43 -8.44 21.86
C GLU A 37 35.36 -7.32 21.75
N GLN A 38 35.43 -6.28 22.60
CA GLN A 38 34.56 -5.11 22.45
C GLN A 38 34.89 -4.23 21.23
N GLN A 39 36.16 -4.14 20.84
CA GLN A 39 36.57 -3.42 19.63
C GLN A 39 36.12 -4.17 18.37
N GLU A 40 36.34 -5.49 18.29
CA GLU A 40 35.86 -6.32 17.18
C GLU A 40 34.33 -6.28 17.03
N VAL A 41 33.57 -6.28 18.14
CA VAL A 41 32.09 -6.17 18.08
C VAL A 41 31.65 -4.80 17.58
N LYS A 42 32.35 -3.72 17.93
CA LYS A 42 32.06 -2.36 17.42
C LYS A 42 32.45 -2.21 15.95
N GLU A 43 33.59 -2.74 15.53
CA GLU A 43 34.04 -2.72 14.13
C GLU A 43 33.13 -3.59 13.24
N ASN A 44 32.73 -4.78 13.70
CA ASN A 44 31.73 -5.60 13.00
C ASN A 44 30.37 -4.91 12.89
N ARG A 45 29.96 -4.14 13.91
CA ARG A 45 28.71 -3.34 13.85
C ARG A 45 28.84 -2.16 12.88
N LEU A 46 29.97 -1.45 12.88
CA LEU A 46 30.24 -0.34 11.97
C LEU A 46 30.35 -0.81 10.51
N GLY A 47 31.03 -1.92 10.25
CA GLY A 47 31.09 -2.57 8.94
C GLY A 47 29.70 -3.00 8.45
N LYS A 48 28.88 -3.61 9.31
CA LYS A 48 27.47 -3.94 8.98
C LYS A 48 26.62 -2.70 8.71
N ILE A 49 26.87 -1.58 9.40
CA ILE A 49 26.17 -0.31 9.16
C ILE A 49 26.59 0.29 7.82
N GLN A 50 27.89 0.29 7.50
CA GLN A 50 28.40 0.78 6.22
C GLN A 50 27.90 -0.07 5.05
N ALA A 51 27.96 -1.40 5.16
CA ALA A 51 27.41 -2.31 4.14
C ALA A 51 25.90 -2.09 3.91
N ARG A 52 25.13 -1.83 4.97
CA ARG A 52 23.70 -1.47 4.85
C ARG A 52 23.48 -0.10 4.19
N LYS A 53 24.38 0.86 4.38
CA LYS A 53 24.30 2.18 3.72
C LYS A 53 24.59 2.05 2.22
N VAL A 54 25.67 1.36 1.85
CA VAL A 54 26.04 1.11 0.45
C VAL A 54 24.93 0.37 -0.29
N MET A 55 24.42 -0.74 0.27
CA MET A 55 23.28 -1.45 -0.33
C MET A 55 21.99 -0.60 -0.44
N LYS A 56 21.77 0.36 0.47
CA LYS A 56 20.64 1.28 0.37
C LYS A 56 20.82 2.28 -0.77
N GLU A 57 22.03 2.77 -0.97
CA GLU A 57 22.34 3.72 -2.05
C GLU A 57 22.26 3.05 -3.42
N GLU A 58 22.79 1.83 -3.57
CA GLU A 58 22.64 1.05 -4.81
C GLU A 58 21.17 0.78 -5.16
N LYS A 59 20.35 0.42 -4.16
CA LYS A 59 18.91 0.24 -4.36
C LYS A 59 18.21 1.54 -4.76
N LYS A 60 18.64 2.68 -4.23
CA LYS A 60 18.09 4.00 -4.60
C LYS A 60 18.49 4.36 -6.03
N ALA A 61 19.73 4.13 -6.42
CA ALA A 61 20.22 4.38 -7.77
C ALA A 61 19.45 3.55 -8.81
N ARG A 62 19.29 2.24 -8.57
CA ARG A 62 18.48 1.37 -9.44
C ARG A 62 17.01 1.80 -9.52
N ARG A 63 16.41 2.21 -8.40
CA ARG A 63 15.04 2.77 -8.41
C ARG A 63 14.94 4.05 -9.23
N LEU A 64 15.93 4.94 -9.13
CA LEU A 64 15.97 6.17 -9.90
C LEU A 64 16.05 5.89 -11.40
N GLU A 65 16.87 4.93 -11.79
CA GLU A 65 17.03 4.51 -13.19
C GLU A 65 15.71 3.98 -13.78
N VAL A 66 15.05 3.07 -13.06
CA VAL A 66 13.72 2.56 -13.44
C VAL A 66 12.69 3.69 -13.52
N LEU A 67 12.69 4.62 -12.57
CA LEU A 67 11.77 5.76 -12.59
C LEU A 67 11.99 6.68 -13.79
N LYS A 68 13.22 6.81 -14.29
CA LYS A 68 13.52 7.57 -15.49
C LYS A 68 13.06 6.82 -16.74
N GLU A 69 13.20 5.51 -16.75
CA GLU A 69 12.82 4.66 -17.88
C GLU A 69 11.30 4.61 -18.10
N PHE A 70 10.52 4.48 -17.03
CA PHE A 70 9.05 4.38 -17.11
C PHE A 70 8.33 5.68 -16.68
N LEU A 71 8.99 6.82 -16.85
CA LEU A 71 8.51 8.09 -16.31
C LEU A 71 7.13 8.47 -16.88
N ASP A 72 6.98 8.35 -18.20
CA ASP A 72 5.78 8.76 -18.93
C ASP A 72 4.60 7.84 -18.60
N GLU A 73 4.83 6.54 -18.54
CA GLU A 73 3.82 5.54 -18.17
C GLU A 73 3.37 5.74 -16.72
N ILE A 74 4.30 6.06 -15.81
CA ILE A 74 3.96 6.39 -14.43
C ILE A 74 3.09 7.66 -14.37
N HIS A 75 3.42 8.68 -15.16
CA HIS A 75 2.58 9.87 -15.27
C HIS A 75 1.19 9.55 -15.81
N GLN A 76 1.08 8.72 -16.84
CA GLN A 76 -0.20 8.29 -17.39
C GLN A 76 -1.03 7.49 -16.37
N VAL A 77 -0.41 6.55 -15.66
CA VAL A 77 -1.05 5.78 -14.59
C VAL A 77 -1.59 6.67 -13.47
N ASN A 78 -0.87 7.76 -13.18
CA ASN A 78 -1.26 8.77 -12.21
C ASN A 78 -2.40 9.66 -12.73
N ALA A 79 -2.37 10.09 -13.99
CA ALA A 79 -3.46 10.83 -14.63
C ALA A 79 -4.76 10.03 -14.59
N LEU A 80 -4.72 8.75 -14.98
CA LEU A 80 -5.86 7.82 -14.90
C LEU A 80 -6.37 7.64 -13.46
N ARG A 81 -5.48 7.70 -12.47
CA ARG A 81 -5.88 7.65 -11.05
C ARG A 81 -6.63 8.91 -10.64
N ILE A 82 -6.17 10.09 -11.06
CA ILE A 82 -6.82 11.38 -10.77
C ILE A 82 -8.20 11.40 -11.41
N GLU A 83 -8.30 11.07 -12.70
CA GLU A 83 -9.56 10.96 -13.43
C GLU A 83 -10.56 10.05 -12.69
N ARG A 84 -10.11 8.87 -12.24
CA ARG A 84 -10.94 7.96 -11.46
C ARG A 84 -11.49 8.58 -10.17
N HIS A 85 -10.71 9.42 -9.50
CA HIS A 85 -11.18 10.11 -8.30
C HIS A 85 -12.27 11.13 -8.63
N THR A 86 -12.10 11.87 -9.74
CA THR A 86 -13.14 12.77 -10.26
C THR A 86 -14.43 12.03 -10.60
N LEU A 87 -14.34 10.91 -11.31
CA LEU A 87 -15.49 10.08 -11.66
C LEU A 87 -16.19 9.52 -10.40
N ARG A 88 -15.43 9.12 -9.38
CA ARG A 88 -16.01 8.68 -8.10
C ARG A 88 -16.74 9.79 -7.36
N ALA A 89 -16.27 11.03 -7.44
CA ALA A 89 -16.97 12.17 -6.86
C ALA A 89 -18.35 12.34 -7.52
N GLN A 90 -18.42 12.29 -8.86
CA GLN A 90 -19.69 12.37 -9.59
C GLN A 90 -20.65 11.22 -9.23
N VAL A 91 -20.13 9.99 -9.08
CA VAL A 91 -20.95 8.86 -8.61
C VAL A 91 -21.54 9.14 -7.23
N ILE A 92 -20.77 9.74 -6.30
CA ILE A 92 -21.26 10.07 -4.97
C ILE A 92 -22.36 11.12 -5.05
N GLU A 93 -22.13 12.21 -5.78
CA GLU A 93 -23.11 13.29 -5.98
C GLU A 93 -24.44 12.78 -6.54
N LYS A 94 -24.38 11.90 -7.55
CA LYS A 94 -25.59 11.32 -8.15
C LYS A 94 -26.31 10.36 -7.20
N ASN A 95 -25.57 9.58 -6.40
CA ASN A 95 -26.20 8.72 -5.40
C ASN A 95 -26.90 9.55 -4.31
N ASP A 96 -26.34 10.70 -3.95
CA ASP A 96 -26.96 11.63 -3.00
C ASP A 96 -28.30 12.15 -3.56
N ALA A 97 -28.29 12.67 -4.79
CA ALA A 97 -29.51 13.13 -5.47
C ALA A 97 -30.57 12.02 -5.61
N LEU A 98 -30.15 10.78 -5.89
CA LEU A 98 -31.06 9.65 -5.98
C LEU A 98 -31.77 9.35 -4.67
N LEU A 99 -31.15 9.55 -3.51
CA LEU A 99 -31.79 9.24 -2.23
C LEU A 99 -33.08 10.05 -2.06
N ASP A 100 -33.03 11.35 -2.33
CA ASP A 100 -34.19 12.23 -2.24
C ASP A 100 -35.28 11.83 -3.24
N LEU A 101 -34.90 11.54 -4.49
CA LEU A 101 -35.82 11.10 -5.54
C LEU A 101 -36.51 9.77 -5.19
N TYR A 102 -35.78 8.82 -4.61
CA TYR A 102 -36.36 7.55 -4.17
C TYR A 102 -37.36 7.73 -3.03
N ILE A 103 -37.10 8.66 -2.09
CA ILE A 103 -38.03 8.98 -1.01
C ILE A 103 -39.31 9.57 -1.61
N ALA A 104 -39.18 10.58 -2.48
CA ALA A 104 -40.31 11.22 -3.14
C ALA A 104 -41.17 10.25 -3.97
N ALA A 105 -40.53 9.41 -4.81
CA ALA A 105 -41.22 8.42 -5.63
C ALA A 105 -41.97 7.37 -4.80
N LYS A 106 -41.45 7.04 -3.61
CA LYS A 106 -42.10 6.11 -2.68
C LYS A 106 -43.27 6.75 -1.95
N GLU A 107 -43.17 8.02 -1.57
CA GLU A 107 -44.25 8.79 -0.98
C GLU A 107 -45.41 9.02 -1.96
N SER A 108 -45.10 9.21 -3.25
CA SER A 108 -46.10 9.37 -4.31
C SER A 108 -46.71 8.05 -4.81
N GLY A 109 -46.18 6.90 -4.39
CA GLY A 109 -46.65 5.57 -4.82
C GLY A 109 -46.40 5.25 -6.29
N ASN A 110 -45.36 5.81 -6.93
CA ASN A 110 -45.05 5.57 -8.33
C ASN A 110 -44.26 4.25 -8.51
N GLU A 111 -44.97 3.12 -8.44
CA GLU A 111 -44.37 1.78 -8.50
C GLU A 111 -43.70 1.47 -9.86
N GLU A 112 -44.20 2.05 -10.95
CA GLU A 112 -43.65 1.84 -12.30
C GLU A 112 -42.26 2.47 -12.44
N ALA A 113 -42.10 3.73 -12.01
CA ALA A 113 -40.80 4.40 -12.00
C ALA A 113 -39.79 3.69 -11.10
N LEU A 114 -40.24 3.19 -9.93
CA LEU A 114 -39.40 2.42 -9.02
C LEU A 114 -38.96 1.07 -9.63
N ALA A 115 -39.83 0.42 -10.41
CA ALA A 115 -39.50 -0.84 -11.09
C ALA A 115 -38.47 -0.62 -12.21
N ALA A 116 -38.65 0.40 -13.05
CA ALA A 116 -37.69 0.76 -14.10
C ALA A 116 -36.32 1.14 -13.51
N ALA A 117 -36.31 1.95 -12.44
CA ALA A 117 -35.11 2.31 -11.72
C ALA A 117 -34.38 1.09 -11.12
N LYS A 118 -35.13 0.07 -10.69
CA LYS A 118 -34.56 -1.17 -10.14
C LYS A 118 -33.83 -1.99 -11.21
N GLU A 119 -34.33 -2.04 -12.44
CA GLU A 119 -33.66 -2.72 -13.55
C GLU A 119 -32.28 -2.10 -13.83
N LYS A 120 -32.21 -0.77 -13.89
CA LYS A 120 -30.95 -0.03 -14.08
C LYS A 120 -29.98 -0.24 -12.93
N ARG A 121 -30.47 -0.35 -11.69
CA ARG A 121 -29.62 -0.72 -10.54
C ARG A 121 -29.01 -2.11 -10.66
N GLU A 122 -29.69 -3.07 -11.28
CA GLU A 122 -29.13 -4.40 -11.50
C GLU A 122 -27.96 -4.36 -12.50
N GLN A 123 -28.11 -3.56 -13.57
CA GLN A 123 -27.01 -3.30 -14.52
C GLN A 123 -25.80 -2.68 -13.82
N ILE A 124 -26.03 -1.72 -12.90
CA ILE A 124 -24.95 -1.12 -12.07
C ILE A 124 -24.23 -2.17 -11.21
N LYS A 125 -24.93 -3.20 -10.71
CA LYS A 125 -24.26 -4.29 -9.97
C LYS A 125 -23.36 -5.12 -10.86
N GLY A 126 -23.79 -5.42 -12.09
CA GLY A 126 -22.96 -6.10 -13.09
C GLY A 126 -21.65 -5.33 -13.33
N ILE A 127 -21.76 -4.02 -13.60
CA ILE A 127 -20.60 -3.13 -13.76
C ILE A 127 -19.70 -3.14 -12.52
N HIS A 128 -20.27 -3.23 -11.32
CA HIS A 128 -19.47 -3.28 -10.08
C HIS A 128 -18.58 -4.53 -9.99
N GLU A 129 -19.11 -5.70 -10.35
CA GLU A 129 -18.32 -6.93 -10.36
C GLU A 129 -17.25 -6.90 -11.46
N GLU A 130 -17.56 -6.37 -12.65
CA GLU A 130 -16.57 -6.17 -13.72
C GLU A 130 -15.41 -5.25 -13.27
N ILE A 131 -15.74 -4.13 -12.62
CA ILE A 131 -14.71 -3.22 -12.06
C ILE A 131 -13.82 -3.94 -11.05
N LYS A 132 -14.41 -4.81 -10.21
CA LYS A 132 -13.67 -5.56 -9.19
C LYS A 132 -12.75 -6.60 -9.80
N GLU A 133 -13.18 -7.29 -10.85
CA GLU A 133 -12.34 -8.20 -11.62
C GLU A 133 -11.16 -7.46 -12.25
N LEU A 134 -11.41 -6.34 -12.94
CA LEU A 134 -10.37 -5.50 -13.53
C LEU A 134 -9.38 -4.99 -12.47
N GLN A 135 -9.85 -4.64 -11.26
CA GLN A 135 -8.96 -4.27 -10.16
C GLN A 135 -8.06 -5.42 -9.71
N GLY A 136 -8.56 -6.65 -9.72
CA GLY A 136 -7.78 -7.86 -9.49
C GLY A 136 -6.66 -8.01 -10.52
N GLN A 137 -6.98 -7.85 -11.80
CA GLN A 137 -6.02 -7.89 -12.91
C GLN A 137 -4.97 -6.77 -12.78
N VAL A 138 -5.36 -5.53 -12.48
CA VAL A 138 -4.42 -4.41 -12.22
C VAL A 138 -3.45 -4.76 -11.09
N ALA A 139 -3.91 -5.45 -10.05
CA ALA A 139 -3.06 -5.84 -8.93
C ALA A 139 -2.05 -6.92 -9.33
N ALA A 140 -2.43 -7.86 -10.21
CA ALA A 140 -1.54 -8.86 -10.77
C ALA A 140 -0.47 -8.22 -11.66
N GLU A 141 -0.87 -7.40 -12.64
CA GLU A 141 0.06 -6.73 -13.56
C GLU A 141 1.03 -5.80 -12.82
N LYS A 142 0.59 -5.10 -11.77
CA LYS A 142 1.50 -4.30 -10.93
C LYS A 142 2.52 -5.12 -10.16
N LYS A 143 2.22 -6.37 -9.82
CA LYS A 143 3.20 -7.26 -9.18
C LYS A 143 4.19 -7.75 -10.23
N ALA A 144 3.70 -8.19 -11.38
CA ALA A 144 4.52 -8.65 -12.49
C ALA A 144 5.48 -7.55 -12.98
N PHE A 145 5.00 -6.32 -13.16
CA PHE A 145 5.83 -5.15 -13.45
C PHE A 145 6.99 -4.99 -12.46
N LYS A 146 6.72 -5.07 -11.14
CA LYS A 146 7.76 -4.93 -10.11
C LYS A 146 8.77 -6.06 -10.15
N GLU A 147 8.35 -7.27 -10.52
CA GLU A 147 9.21 -8.43 -10.64
C GLU A 147 10.10 -8.33 -11.88
N ALA A 148 9.53 -7.96 -13.03
CA ALA A 148 10.28 -7.70 -14.27
C ALA A 148 11.36 -6.63 -14.05
N VAL A 149 10.98 -5.50 -13.46
CA VAL A 149 11.90 -4.42 -13.04
C VAL A 149 13.01 -4.94 -12.12
N LYS A 150 12.69 -5.80 -11.15
CA LYS A 150 13.67 -6.35 -10.20
C LYS A 150 14.67 -7.28 -10.91
N ASN A 151 14.20 -8.01 -11.92
CA ASN A 151 14.99 -8.94 -12.70
C ASN A 151 15.77 -8.25 -13.83
N GLY A 152 15.53 -6.96 -14.08
CA GLY A 152 16.15 -6.22 -15.18
C GLY A 152 15.53 -6.55 -16.54
N ASP A 153 14.37 -7.19 -16.56
CA ASP A 153 13.60 -7.48 -17.77
C ASP A 153 12.81 -6.23 -18.17
N LYS A 154 13.38 -5.46 -19.10
CA LYS A 154 12.84 -4.18 -19.55
C LYS A 154 11.61 -4.35 -20.42
N GLU A 155 11.64 -5.32 -21.34
CA GLU A 155 10.55 -5.59 -22.27
C GLU A 155 9.32 -6.10 -21.50
N GLY A 156 9.51 -7.08 -20.61
CA GLY A 156 8.42 -7.55 -19.75
C GLY A 156 7.88 -6.44 -18.82
N ALA A 157 8.75 -5.57 -18.30
CA ALA A 157 8.29 -4.43 -17.52
C ALA A 157 7.46 -3.44 -18.35
N GLN A 158 7.86 -3.16 -19.59
CA GLN A 158 7.08 -2.32 -20.50
C GLN A 158 5.70 -2.90 -20.76
N ASP A 159 5.63 -4.19 -21.12
CA ASP A 159 4.37 -4.89 -21.37
C ASP A 159 3.41 -4.80 -20.16
N HIS A 160 3.92 -5.07 -18.96
CA HIS A 160 3.10 -5.04 -17.75
C HIS A 160 2.62 -3.63 -17.40
N ILE A 161 3.42 -2.58 -17.60
CA ILE A 161 2.98 -1.21 -17.29
C ILE A 161 1.94 -0.73 -18.32
N GLU A 162 2.07 -1.10 -19.59
CA GLU A 162 1.08 -0.84 -20.62
C GLU A 162 -0.25 -1.55 -20.32
N GLN A 163 -0.21 -2.80 -19.88
CA GLN A 163 -1.42 -3.50 -19.44
C GLN A 163 -2.07 -2.83 -18.23
N VAL A 164 -1.28 -2.33 -17.27
CA VAL A 164 -1.82 -1.54 -16.15
C VAL A 164 -2.55 -0.29 -16.65
N ILE A 165 -2.03 0.38 -17.68
CA ILE A 165 -2.66 1.54 -18.31
C ILE A 165 -4.00 1.14 -18.96
N ILE A 166 -4.00 0.10 -19.80
CA ILE A 166 -5.20 -0.40 -20.50
C ILE A 166 -6.30 -0.75 -19.49
N LEU A 167 -5.97 -1.53 -18.46
CA LEU A 167 -6.93 -1.96 -17.44
C LEU A 167 -7.47 -0.77 -16.64
N LYS A 168 -6.65 0.24 -16.35
CA LYS A 168 -7.10 1.46 -15.67
C LYS A 168 -8.03 2.30 -16.52
N THR A 169 -7.75 2.41 -17.82
CA THR A 169 -8.64 3.06 -18.78
C THR A 169 -9.98 2.35 -18.84
N ALA A 170 -9.98 1.01 -18.92
CA ALA A 170 -11.21 0.21 -18.89
C ALA A 170 -12.02 0.42 -17.60
N ILE A 171 -11.35 0.47 -16.43
CA ILE A 171 -12.02 0.79 -15.16
C ILE A 171 -12.67 2.18 -15.20
N ASN A 172 -12.00 3.19 -15.75
CA ASN A 172 -12.56 4.54 -15.85
C ASN A 172 -13.79 4.56 -16.78
N GLY A 173 -13.73 3.86 -17.93
CA GLY A 173 -14.86 3.67 -18.82
C GLY A 173 -16.05 3.00 -18.14
N LYS A 174 -15.82 1.94 -17.36
CA LYS A 174 -16.87 1.28 -16.58
C LYS A 174 -17.50 2.18 -15.52
N ILE A 175 -16.72 3.07 -14.90
CA ILE A 175 -17.29 4.06 -13.98
C ILE A 175 -18.13 5.10 -14.73
N GLN A 176 -17.73 5.51 -15.94
CA GLN A 176 -18.55 6.38 -16.79
C GLN A 176 -19.87 5.71 -17.20
N GLU A 177 -19.85 4.43 -17.61
CA GLU A 177 -21.08 3.64 -17.86
C GLU A 177 -21.99 3.63 -16.62
N LYS A 178 -21.43 3.44 -15.42
CA LYS A 178 -22.17 3.52 -14.17
C LYS A 178 -22.78 4.92 -13.95
N ILE A 179 -22.06 5.98 -14.27
CA ILE A 179 -22.55 7.36 -14.13
C ILE A 179 -23.74 7.58 -15.06
N ALA A 180 -23.68 7.13 -16.31
CA ALA A 180 -24.79 7.23 -17.26
C ALA A 180 -26.04 6.49 -16.75
N LEU A 181 -25.89 5.28 -16.21
CA LEU A 181 -27.02 4.55 -15.62
C LEU A 181 -27.61 5.27 -14.39
N LEU A 182 -26.78 5.97 -13.60
CA LEU A 182 -27.28 6.77 -12.48
C LEU A 182 -28.07 8.00 -12.98
N GLU A 183 -27.66 8.61 -14.08
CA GLU A 183 -28.41 9.70 -14.74
C GLU A 183 -29.74 9.21 -15.27
N GLU A 184 -29.78 8.06 -15.95
CA GLU A 184 -31.04 7.45 -16.41
C GLU A 184 -32.00 7.18 -15.25
N ILE A 185 -31.49 6.72 -14.09
CA ILE A 185 -32.34 6.52 -12.90
C ILE A 185 -32.86 7.86 -12.39
N ILE A 186 -32.04 8.91 -12.36
CA ILE A 186 -32.47 10.26 -11.97
C ILE A 186 -33.60 10.72 -12.89
N ASP A 187 -33.46 10.55 -14.20
CA ASP A 187 -34.47 10.95 -15.19
C ASP A 187 -35.77 10.15 -15.06
N ILE A 188 -35.71 8.87 -14.66
CA ILE A 188 -36.89 8.04 -14.40
C ILE A 188 -37.65 8.49 -13.13
N LEU A 189 -36.93 8.97 -12.12
CA LEU A 189 -37.50 9.27 -10.80
C LEU A 189 -37.84 10.75 -10.58
N SER A 190 -37.38 11.64 -11.46
CA SER A 190 -37.66 13.09 -11.40
C SER A 190 -39.01 13.44 -12.02
#